data_AF-A0A6G2QN83-F1
#
_entry.id   AF-A0A6G2QN83-F1
#
_cell.length_a   1.000
_cell.length_b   1.000
_cell.length_c   1.000
_cell.angle_alpha   90.00
_cell.angle_beta   90.00
_cell.angle_gamma   90.00
#
_symmetry.space_group_name_H-M   'P 1'
#
loop_
_entity.id
_entity.type
_entity.pdbx_description
1 polymer ?
#
loop_
_entity_poly.entity_id
_entity_poly.type
_entity_poly.pdbx_seq_one_letter_code
_entity_poly.pdbx_strand_id
1 'polypeptide(L)'
;AAGVAAAMAGAPVVTVVAAALAVVPDDSWTARSLRRAVTAAHLGERAVRAAVVIGGYPWTDLAPEAVALAFGAYAAADGDFEQAVLTAVNMGRDADTTAAVAGALAGATQGVDAIPGPWADAITPARGSCLPAMAGHHVLDVADLLTPPEDTGAREPRGPASDSYVLAPDNETETPA
;
A
#
# COMPACT_ATOMS: atom_id res chain seq x y z
N ALA A 1 -0.08 3.14 7.42
CA ALA A 1 -1.31 2.96 8.20
C ALA A 1 -2.05 4.28 8.44
N ALA A 2 -1.52 5.23 9.22
CA ALA A 2 -2.23 6.47 9.56
C ALA A 2 -2.75 7.27 8.34
N GLY A 3 -1.94 7.41 7.29
CA GLY A 3 -2.39 8.04 6.04
C GLY A 3 -3.57 7.31 5.37
N VAL A 4 -3.48 5.98 5.22
CA VAL A 4 -4.57 5.16 4.66
C VAL A 4 -5.85 5.30 5.49
N ALA A 5 -5.75 5.27 6.82
CA ALA A 5 -6.90 5.46 7.70
C ALA A 5 -7.56 6.84 7.52
N ALA A 6 -6.76 7.90 7.37
CA ALA A 6 -7.28 9.23 7.06
C ALA A 6 -7.93 9.28 5.67
N ALA A 7 -7.35 8.62 4.67
CA ALA A 7 -7.89 8.55 3.31
C ALA A 7 -9.27 7.83 3.31
N MET A 8 -9.38 6.70 4.01
CA MET A 8 -10.65 5.97 4.18
C MET A 8 -11.74 6.82 4.86
N ALA A 9 -11.35 7.79 5.68
CA ALA A 9 -12.27 8.74 6.32
C ALA A 9 -12.64 9.93 5.41
N GLY A 10 -12.23 9.92 4.14
CA GLY A 10 -12.51 10.98 3.16
C GLY A 10 -11.66 12.23 3.33
N ALA A 11 -10.50 12.14 4.00
CA ALA A 11 -9.62 13.29 4.16
C ALA A 11 -8.96 13.70 2.83
N PRO A 12 -8.71 15.00 2.60
CA PRO A 12 -7.99 15.44 1.42
C PRO A 12 -6.51 14.99 1.47
N VAL A 13 -5.87 14.89 0.31
CA VAL A 13 -4.48 14.42 0.13
C VAL A 13 -3.50 15.06 1.13
N VAL A 14 -3.58 16.38 1.33
CA VAL A 14 -2.72 17.10 2.28
C VAL A 14 -2.89 16.62 3.73
N THR A 15 -4.13 16.31 4.13
CA THR A 15 -4.45 15.80 5.47
C THR A 15 -4.03 14.34 5.61
N VAL A 16 -4.14 13.54 4.55
CA VAL A 16 -3.61 12.16 4.49
C VAL A 16 -2.10 12.14 4.73
N VAL A 17 -1.36 13.02 4.06
CA VAL A 17 0.09 13.19 4.27
C VAL A 17 0.40 13.66 5.69
N ALA A 18 -0.35 14.66 6.19
CA ALA A 18 -0.15 15.18 7.55
C ALA A 18 -0.41 14.12 8.63
N ALA A 19 -1.44 13.28 8.47
CA ALA A 19 -1.75 12.18 9.37
C ALA A 19 -0.61 11.14 9.41
N ALA A 20 0.00 10.85 8.26
CA ALA A 20 1.17 9.98 8.21
C ALA A 20 2.39 10.59 8.91
N LEU A 21 2.68 11.88 8.69
CA LEU A 21 3.78 12.57 9.37
C LEU A 21 3.59 12.66 10.88
N ALA A 22 2.35 12.83 11.36
CA ALA A 22 2.04 12.97 12.78
C ALA A 22 2.40 11.75 13.64
N VAL A 23 2.53 10.57 13.03
CA VAL A 23 2.89 9.32 13.72
C VAL A 23 4.35 8.90 13.50
N VAL A 24 5.11 9.65 12.70
CA VAL A 24 6.52 9.38 12.41
C VAL A 24 7.38 10.32 13.26
N PRO A 25 8.42 9.81 13.97
CA PRO A 25 9.30 10.68 14.75
C PRO A 25 9.93 11.79 13.90
N ASP A 26 9.82 13.04 14.35
CA ASP A 26 10.16 14.23 13.54
C ASP A 26 11.62 14.27 13.06
N ASP A 27 12.56 13.78 13.87
CA ASP A 27 13.99 13.73 13.53
C ASP A 27 14.43 12.40 12.89
N SER A 28 13.46 11.60 12.43
CA SER A 28 13.76 10.38 11.70
C SER A 28 14.13 10.66 10.24
N TRP A 29 14.85 9.72 9.64
CA TRP A 29 15.09 9.72 8.21
C TRP A 29 13.76 9.63 7.42
N THR A 30 12.82 8.80 7.86
CA THR A 30 11.49 8.69 7.24
C THR A 30 10.76 10.03 7.17
N ALA A 31 10.72 10.79 8.27
CA ALA A 31 10.08 12.11 8.28
C ALA A 31 10.73 13.07 7.27
N ARG A 32 12.07 13.12 7.23
CA ARG A 32 12.81 13.97 6.28
C ARG A 32 12.58 13.55 4.83
N SER A 33 12.64 12.26 4.53
CA SER A 33 12.41 11.71 3.18
C SER A 33 10.98 12.00 2.71
N LEU A 34 9.99 11.77 3.58
CA LEU A 34 8.58 12.01 3.28
C LEU A 34 8.30 13.48 2.98
N ARG A 35 8.83 14.41 3.79
CA ARG A 35 8.73 15.85 3.54
C ARG A 35 9.37 16.24 2.20
N ARG A 36 10.55 15.69 1.88
CA ARG A 36 11.24 15.95 0.60
C ARG A 36 10.43 15.47 -0.60
N ALA A 37 9.88 14.26 -0.53
CA ALA A 37 9.06 13.70 -1.59
C ALA A 37 7.80 14.52 -1.86
N VAL A 38 7.05 14.87 -0.81
CA VAL A 38 5.82 15.66 -0.93
C VAL A 38 6.12 17.07 -1.42
N THR A 39 7.21 17.68 -0.97
CA THR A 39 7.66 18.98 -1.48
C THR A 39 7.99 18.90 -2.97
N ALA A 40 8.63 17.82 -3.42
CA ALA A 40 8.99 17.62 -4.82
C ALA A 40 7.82 17.13 -5.71
N ALA A 41 6.69 16.71 -5.13
CA ALA A 41 5.60 16.05 -5.85
C ALA A 41 5.06 16.87 -7.02
N HIS A 42 4.83 18.18 -6.81
CA HIS A 42 4.36 19.11 -7.85
C HIS A 42 5.35 19.32 -9.01
N LEU A 43 6.61 18.91 -8.86
CA LEU A 43 7.65 18.96 -9.90
C LEU A 43 7.71 17.66 -10.73
N GLY A 44 6.89 16.66 -10.38
CA GLY A 44 6.74 15.41 -11.10
C GLY A 44 7.70 14.29 -10.67
N GLU A 45 7.48 13.12 -11.27
CA GLU A 45 8.11 11.84 -10.97
C GLU A 45 9.65 11.92 -10.78
N ARG A 46 10.36 12.51 -11.74
CA ARG A 46 11.83 12.60 -11.69
C ARG A 46 12.33 13.41 -10.51
N ALA A 47 11.60 14.47 -10.13
CA ALA A 47 11.98 15.32 -9.01
C ALA A 47 11.76 14.59 -7.68
N VAL A 48 10.63 13.88 -7.53
CA VAL A 48 10.38 13.01 -6.36
C VAL A 48 11.48 11.99 -6.21
N ARG A 49 11.80 11.26 -7.29
CA ARG A 49 12.88 10.27 -7.29
C ARG A 49 14.22 10.89 -6.87
N ALA A 50 14.61 12.00 -7.47
CA ALA A 50 15.87 12.67 -7.17
C ALA A 50 15.95 13.19 -5.72
N ALA A 51 14.82 13.56 -5.11
CA ALA A 51 14.78 14.10 -3.75
C ALA A 51 14.98 13.04 -2.65
N VAL A 52 14.72 11.77 -2.96
CA VAL A 52 14.63 10.69 -1.97
C VAL A 52 15.67 9.60 -2.20
N VAL A 53 15.91 9.21 -3.47
CA VAL A 53 16.73 8.05 -3.81
C VAL A 53 18.20 8.25 -3.42
N ILE A 54 18.73 7.32 -2.62
CA ILE A 54 20.16 7.31 -2.31
C ILE A 54 20.91 6.55 -3.41
N GLY A 55 21.48 7.30 -4.36
CA GLY A 55 22.19 6.72 -5.50
C GLY A 55 23.42 5.88 -5.15
N GLY A 56 24.07 6.15 -4.01
CA GLY A 56 25.22 5.37 -3.54
C GLY A 56 24.86 4.07 -2.82
N TYR A 57 23.57 3.81 -2.57
CA TYR A 57 23.12 2.60 -1.88
C TYR A 57 22.52 1.60 -2.88
N PRO A 58 23.10 0.40 -2.99
CA PRO A 58 22.76 -0.53 -4.07
C PRO A 58 21.41 -1.22 -3.87
N TRP A 59 20.93 -1.35 -2.62
CA TRP A 59 19.67 -2.02 -2.31
C TRP A 59 18.48 -1.05 -2.36
N THR A 60 17.31 -1.59 -2.68
CA THR A 60 16.09 -0.80 -2.92
C THR A 60 15.10 -0.85 -1.76
N ASP A 61 15.35 -1.69 -0.75
CA ASP A 61 14.50 -2.04 0.39
C ASP A 61 14.59 -1.04 1.56
N LEU A 62 15.03 0.19 1.31
CA LEU A 62 15.08 1.23 2.32
C LEU A 62 13.67 1.74 2.64
N ALA A 63 13.13 1.37 3.80
CA ALA A 63 11.81 1.82 4.24
C ALA A 63 11.59 3.35 4.15
N PRO A 64 12.54 4.23 4.57
CA PRO A 64 12.39 5.68 4.39
C PRO A 64 12.27 6.13 2.94
N GLU A 65 12.90 5.40 2.01
CA GLU A 65 12.84 5.67 0.59
C GLU A 65 11.51 5.19 0.01
N ALA A 66 11.14 3.93 0.24
CA ALA A 66 9.90 3.33 -0.27
C ALA A 66 8.66 4.11 0.20
N VAL A 67 8.57 4.44 1.50
CA VAL A 67 7.46 5.24 2.04
C VAL A 67 7.40 6.62 1.38
N ALA A 68 8.54 7.29 1.23
CA ALA A 68 8.58 8.61 0.66
C ALA A 68 8.24 8.62 -0.84
N LEU A 69 8.74 7.65 -1.62
CA LEU A 69 8.37 7.50 -3.04
C LEU A 69 6.87 7.24 -3.19
N ALA A 70 6.28 6.35 -2.38
CA ALA A 70 4.85 6.05 -2.44
C ALA A 70 3.98 7.30 -2.15
N PHE A 71 4.29 8.05 -1.07
CA PHE A 71 3.57 9.28 -0.75
C PHE A 71 3.85 10.41 -1.74
N GLY A 72 5.05 10.47 -2.32
CA GLY A 72 5.39 11.40 -3.38
C GLY A 72 4.58 11.14 -4.66
N ALA A 73 4.42 9.87 -5.05
CA ALA A 73 3.57 9.47 -6.16
C ALA A 73 2.09 9.80 -5.91
N TYR A 74 1.57 9.44 -4.73
CA TYR A 74 0.21 9.77 -4.30
C TYR A 74 -0.07 11.28 -4.34
N ALA A 75 0.87 12.09 -3.82
CA ALA A 75 0.74 13.55 -3.84
C ALA A 75 0.89 14.14 -5.25
N ALA A 76 1.77 13.60 -6.09
CA ALA A 76 1.96 14.06 -7.47
C ALA A 76 0.73 13.80 -8.35
N ALA A 77 0.00 12.73 -8.04
CA ALA A 77 -1.24 12.34 -8.71
C ALA A 77 -2.49 13.00 -8.12
N ASP A 78 -2.37 13.85 -7.09
CA ASP A 78 -3.50 14.43 -6.35
C ASP A 78 -4.53 13.37 -5.90
N GLY A 79 -4.03 12.20 -5.48
CA GLY A 79 -4.86 11.09 -5.02
C GLY A 79 -5.54 10.26 -6.11
N ASP A 80 -5.29 10.55 -7.39
CA ASP A 80 -5.77 9.72 -8.50
C ASP A 80 -5.09 8.34 -8.51
N PHE A 81 -5.88 7.27 -8.57
CA PHE A 81 -5.41 5.89 -8.44
C PHE A 81 -4.48 5.48 -9.58
N GLU A 82 -4.92 5.64 -10.82
CA GLU A 82 -4.16 5.20 -11.98
C GLU A 82 -2.85 5.99 -12.08
N GLN A 83 -2.91 7.31 -11.94
CA GLN A 83 -1.72 8.16 -11.98
C GLN A 83 -0.77 7.90 -10.81
N ALA A 84 -1.27 7.68 -9.59
CA ALA A 84 -0.43 7.40 -8.42
C ALA A 84 0.33 6.09 -8.58
N VAL A 85 -0.36 5.02 -9.01
CA VAL A 85 0.25 3.71 -9.22
C VAL A 85 1.28 3.77 -10.34
N LEU A 86 0.96 4.37 -11.49
CA LEU A 86 1.90 4.49 -12.61
C LEU A 86 3.12 5.33 -12.24
N THR A 87 2.92 6.45 -11.54
CA THR A 87 4.02 7.30 -11.07
C THR A 87 4.94 6.52 -10.12
N ALA A 88 4.39 5.74 -9.19
CA ALA A 88 5.18 4.92 -8.28
C ALA A 88 6.00 3.85 -9.02
N VAL A 89 5.38 3.09 -9.92
CA VAL A 89 6.05 2.04 -10.70
C VAL A 89 7.20 2.63 -11.54
N ASN A 90 6.96 3.76 -12.20
CA ASN A 90 7.94 4.38 -13.11
C ASN A 90 9.14 5.02 -12.38
N MET A 91 9.05 5.31 -11.08
CA MET A 91 10.22 5.72 -10.29
C MET A 91 11.23 4.59 -10.07
N GLY A 92 10.80 3.33 -10.26
CA GLY A 92 11.61 2.12 -10.11
C GLY A 92 12.00 1.85 -8.66
N ARG A 93 13.18 1.26 -8.45
CA ARG A 93 13.67 0.79 -7.14
C ARG A 93 12.78 -0.35 -6.64
N ASP A 94 12.18 -0.23 -5.47
CA ASP A 94 11.21 -1.18 -4.91
C ASP A 94 9.82 -0.87 -5.45
N ALA A 95 9.66 -1.10 -6.76
CA ALA A 95 8.53 -0.61 -7.55
C ALA A 95 7.20 -1.25 -7.13
N ASP A 96 7.22 -2.53 -6.78
CA ASP A 96 6.05 -3.26 -6.26
C ASP A 96 5.60 -2.73 -4.90
N THR A 97 6.53 -2.54 -3.95
CA THR A 97 6.19 -1.99 -2.63
C THR A 97 5.67 -0.56 -2.73
N THR A 98 6.37 0.29 -3.49
CA THR A 98 5.97 1.71 -3.65
C THR A 98 4.62 1.85 -4.33
N ALA A 99 4.36 1.06 -5.38
CA ALA A 99 3.07 1.03 -6.07
C ALA A 99 1.96 0.46 -5.19
N ALA A 100 2.23 -0.59 -4.42
CA ALA A 100 1.26 -1.15 -3.48
C ALA A 100 0.84 -0.13 -2.42
N VAL A 101 1.79 0.61 -1.84
CA VAL A 101 1.49 1.65 -0.83
C VAL A 101 0.79 2.86 -1.46
N ALA A 102 1.22 3.33 -2.63
CA ALA A 102 0.58 4.43 -3.34
C ALA A 102 -0.86 4.06 -3.76
N GLY A 103 -1.05 2.84 -4.28
CA GLY A 103 -2.36 2.29 -4.63
C GLY A 103 -3.27 2.10 -3.43
N ALA A 104 -2.75 1.71 -2.26
CA ALA A 104 -3.53 1.64 -1.03
C ALA A 104 -4.02 3.04 -0.58
N LEU A 105 -3.18 4.07 -0.68
CA LEU A 105 -3.56 5.45 -0.36
C LEU A 105 -4.62 5.99 -1.34
N ALA A 106 -4.38 5.85 -2.64
CA ALA A 106 -5.28 6.34 -3.67
C ALA A 106 -6.59 5.55 -3.73
N GLY A 107 -6.53 4.22 -3.58
CA GLY A 107 -7.70 3.35 -3.52
C GLY A 107 -8.56 3.64 -2.27
N ALA A 108 -7.93 3.94 -1.13
CA ALA A 108 -8.66 4.44 0.04
C ALA A 108 -9.28 5.82 -0.16
N THR A 109 -8.72 6.65 -1.06
CA THR A 109 -9.22 7.99 -1.36
C THR A 109 -10.40 7.97 -2.34
N GLN A 110 -10.32 7.16 -3.39
CA GLN A 110 -11.30 7.15 -4.50
C GLN A 110 -12.25 5.94 -4.49
N GLY A 111 -11.95 4.90 -3.72
CA GLY A 111 -12.72 3.66 -3.69
C GLY A 111 -12.33 2.68 -4.80
N VAL A 112 -12.97 1.49 -4.77
CA VAL A 112 -12.66 0.37 -5.68
C VAL A 112 -12.97 0.67 -7.15
N ASP A 113 -13.98 1.50 -7.40
CA ASP A 113 -14.42 1.84 -8.76
C ASP A 113 -13.40 2.70 -9.53
N ALA A 114 -12.39 3.26 -8.84
CA ALA A 114 -11.30 3.99 -9.47
C ALA A 114 -10.22 3.06 -10.07
N ILE A 115 -10.25 1.76 -9.77
CA ILE A 115 -9.28 0.79 -10.27
C ILE A 115 -9.62 0.46 -11.73
N PRO A 116 -8.70 0.61 -12.70
CA PRO A 116 -8.94 0.21 -14.07
C PRO A 116 -9.35 -1.27 -14.17
N GLY A 117 -10.47 -1.55 -14.83
CA GLY A 117 -11.02 -2.91 -14.99
C GLY A 117 -9.99 -3.95 -15.43
N PRO A 118 -9.19 -3.70 -16.49
CA PRO A 118 -8.15 -4.63 -16.92
C PRO A 118 -7.09 -4.94 -15.86
N TRP A 119 -6.83 -4.02 -14.92
CA TRP A 119 -5.89 -4.26 -13.81
C TRP A 119 -6.53 -5.10 -12.72
N ALA A 120 -7.79 -4.80 -12.36
CA ALA A 120 -8.54 -5.59 -11.39
C ALA A 120 -8.73 -7.04 -11.88
N ASP A 121 -9.10 -7.23 -13.16
CA ASP A 121 -9.32 -8.53 -13.78
C ASP A 121 -8.05 -9.38 -13.87
N ALA A 122 -6.87 -8.75 -13.84
CA ALA A 122 -5.59 -9.44 -13.84
C ALA A 122 -5.22 -10.05 -12.48
N ILE A 123 -5.87 -9.61 -11.40
CA ILE A 123 -5.66 -10.17 -10.06
C ILE A 123 -6.37 -11.53 -9.99
N THR A 124 -5.59 -12.57 -9.72
CA THR A 124 -6.09 -13.94 -9.60
C THR A 124 -5.84 -14.47 -8.20
N PRO A 125 -6.54 -15.53 -7.77
CA PRO A 125 -6.26 -16.16 -6.49
C PRO A 125 -4.79 -16.55 -6.36
N ALA A 126 -4.25 -16.36 -5.16
CA ALA A 126 -2.86 -16.67 -4.89
C ALA A 126 -2.56 -18.14 -5.18
N ARG A 127 -1.46 -18.40 -5.90
CA ARG A 127 -1.05 -19.79 -6.24
C ARG A 127 -0.48 -20.56 -5.04
N GLY A 128 -0.07 -19.86 -3.99
CA GLY A 128 0.58 -20.44 -2.82
C GLY A 128 2.00 -20.96 -3.04
N SER A 129 2.69 -20.53 -4.11
CA SER A 129 4.04 -21.03 -4.43
C SER A 129 5.09 -20.67 -3.38
N CYS A 130 5.03 -19.46 -2.81
CA CYS A 130 5.92 -19.02 -1.74
C CYS A 130 5.33 -19.29 -0.35
N LEU A 131 3.99 -19.18 -0.23
CA LEU A 131 3.24 -19.37 1.01
C LEU A 131 2.09 -20.36 0.73
N PRO A 132 2.29 -21.67 0.97
CA PRO A 132 1.29 -22.69 0.68
C PRO A 132 -0.07 -22.43 1.33
N ALA A 133 -0.09 -21.83 2.52
CA ALA A 133 -1.30 -21.44 3.24
C ALA A 133 -2.15 -20.38 2.52
N MET A 134 -1.59 -19.65 1.54
CA MET A 134 -2.33 -18.66 0.76
C MET A 134 -2.94 -19.23 -0.53
N ALA A 135 -2.73 -20.53 -0.82
CA ALA A 135 -3.22 -21.12 -2.06
C ALA A 135 -4.75 -21.01 -2.19
N GLY A 136 -5.22 -20.47 -3.30
CA GLY A 136 -6.64 -20.33 -3.62
C GLY A 136 -7.35 -19.10 -3.02
N HIS A 137 -6.69 -18.33 -2.14
CA HIS A 137 -7.27 -17.12 -1.58
C HIS A 137 -7.23 -15.95 -2.57
N HIS A 138 -8.37 -15.28 -2.78
CA HIS A 138 -8.43 -14.01 -3.51
C HIS A 138 -8.40 -12.81 -2.53
N VAL A 139 -7.79 -11.71 -2.93
CA VAL A 139 -7.64 -10.52 -2.06
C VAL A 139 -8.99 -9.92 -1.62
N LEU A 140 -10.01 -10.01 -2.48
CA LEU A 140 -11.37 -9.54 -2.15
C LEU A 140 -12.03 -10.42 -1.08
N ASP A 141 -11.84 -11.74 -1.12
CA ASP A 141 -12.37 -12.63 -0.08
C ASP A 141 -11.77 -12.28 1.29
N VAL A 142 -10.48 -11.93 1.31
CA VAL A 142 -9.80 -11.49 2.54
C VAL A 142 -10.31 -10.12 3.00
N ALA A 143 -10.58 -9.21 2.07
CA ALA A 143 -11.14 -7.89 2.39
C ALA A 143 -12.55 -8.00 3.01
N ASP A 144 -13.38 -8.92 2.52
CA ASP A 144 -14.73 -9.16 3.04
C ASP A 144 -14.73 -9.68 4.49
N LEU A 145 -13.63 -10.32 4.94
CA LEU A 145 -13.47 -10.73 6.34
C LEU A 145 -13.21 -9.54 7.29
N LEU A 146 -12.79 -8.39 6.76
CA LEU A 146 -12.44 -7.20 7.54
C LEU A 146 -13.64 -6.27 7.74
N THR A 147 -14.75 -6.52 7.05
CA THR A 147 -15.99 -5.77 7.20
C THR A 147 -16.98 -6.58 8.04
N PRO A 148 -17.88 -5.92 8.80
CA PRO A 148 -19.00 -6.62 9.43
C PRO A 148 -19.80 -7.35 8.35
N PRO A 149 -20.37 -8.54 8.63
CA PRO A 149 -21.25 -9.21 7.69
C PRO A 149 -22.37 -8.24 7.31
N GLU A 150 -22.44 -7.88 6.03
CA GLU A 150 -23.56 -7.11 5.53
C GLU A 150 -24.84 -7.93 5.71
N ASP A 151 -25.95 -7.28 6.09
CA ASP A 151 -27.30 -7.86 6.03
C ASP A 151 -27.81 -7.87 4.57
N THR A 152 -26.91 -8.15 3.62
CA THR A 152 -27.20 -8.26 2.20
C THR A 152 -27.43 -9.72 1.88
N GLY A 153 -28.66 -10.04 1.47
CA GLY A 153 -29.05 -11.38 1.08
C GLY A 153 -28.05 -12.00 0.10
N ALA A 154 -27.39 -13.06 0.57
CA ALA A 154 -26.70 -14.10 -0.19
C ALA A 154 -26.05 -13.63 -1.51
N ARG A 155 -24.92 -12.92 -1.42
CA ARG A 155 -23.96 -12.94 -2.53
C ARG A 155 -23.22 -14.28 -2.47
N GLU A 156 -23.36 -15.12 -3.50
CA GLU A 156 -22.67 -16.41 -3.55
C GLU A 156 -21.14 -16.20 -3.46
N PRO A 157 -20.44 -17.02 -2.64
CA PRO A 157 -18.99 -16.92 -2.51
C PRO A 157 -18.33 -17.20 -3.87
N ARG A 158 -17.40 -16.31 -4.28
CA ARG A 158 -16.70 -16.41 -5.57
C ARG A 158 -15.53 -17.42 -5.56
N GLY A 159 -15.53 -18.36 -4.63
CA GLY A 159 -14.47 -19.36 -4.46
C GLY A 159 -14.90 -20.51 -3.57
N PRO A 160 -14.13 -21.61 -3.51
CA PRO A 160 -14.41 -22.72 -2.60
C PRO A 160 -14.44 -22.21 -1.16
N ALA A 161 -15.39 -22.72 -0.37
CA ALA A 161 -15.57 -22.34 1.03
C ALA A 161 -14.23 -22.44 1.79
N SER A 162 -13.79 -21.32 2.37
CA SER A 162 -12.57 -21.30 3.16
C SER A 162 -12.78 -22.12 4.44
N ASP A 163 -12.03 -23.21 4.59
CA ASP A 163 -11.78 -23.76 5.92
C ASP A 163 -11.20 -22.63 6.77
N SER A 164 -11.77 -22.44 7.96
CA SER A 164 -11.46 -21.36 8.89
C SER A 164 -9.97 -21.07 8.98
N TYR A 165 -9.59 -19.80 8.80
CA TYR A 165 -8.24 -19.32 9.03
C TYR A 165 -7.86 -19.57 10.49
N VAL A 166 -7.01 -20.57 10.75
CA VAL A 166 -6.43 -20.83 12.08
C VAL A 166 -5.08 -20.12 12.13
N LEU A 167 -4.96 -19.10 12.98
CA LEU A 167 -3.68 -18.47 13.31
C LEU A 167 -2.72 -19.55 13.83
N ALA A 168 -1.51 -19.61 13.26
CA ALA A 168 -0.47 -20.49 13.75
C ALA A 168 -0.20 -20.18 15.24
N PRO A 169 -0.10 -21.18 16.12
CA PRO A 169 0.18 -20.95 17.52
C PRO A 169 1.56 -20.29 17.69
N ASP A 170 1.65 -19.35 18.62
CA ASP A 170 2.90 -18.69 19.00
C ASP A 170 3.93 -19.76 19.40
N ASN A 171 5.02 -19.86 18.66
CA ASN A 171 6.11 -20.79 18.97
C ASN A 171 6.96 -20.20 20.11
N GLU A 172 6.50 -20.33 21.35
CA GLU A 172 7.32 -20.12 22.54
C GLU A 172 8.31 -21.29 22.69
N THR A 173 9.41 -21.27 21.93
CA THR A 173 10.60 -22.08 22.25
C THR A 173 11.90 -21.30 21.99
N GLU A 174 12.11 -20.22 22.74
CA GLU A 174 13.49 -19.83 23.09
C GLU A 174 13.98 -20.78 24.17
N THR A 175 14.84 -21.74 23.80
CA THR A 175 15.68 -22.46 24.75
C THR A 175 16.98 -21.66 24.90
N PRO A 176 17.30 -21.07 26.05
CA PRO A 176 18.59 -20.43 26.25
C PRO A 176 19.69 -21.48 26.42
N ALA A 177 20.86 -21.15 25.87
CA ALA A 177 22.11 -21.92 25.94
C ALA A 177 22.72 -21.95 27.34
#